data_AF-A0A3E1B999-F1
#
_entry.id   AF-A0A3E1B999-F1
#
_cell.length_a   1.000
_cell.length_b   1.000
_cell.length_c   1.000
_cell.angle_alpha   90.00
_cell.angle_beta   90.00
_cell.angle_gamma   90.00
#
_symmetry.space_group_name_H-M   'P 1'
#
loop_
_entity.id
_entity.type
_entity.pdbx_description
1 polymer ?
#
loop_
_entity_poly.entity_id
_entity_poly.type
_entity_poly.pdbx_seq_one_letter_code
_entity_poly.pdbx_strand_id
1 'polypeptide(L)'
;MIILPGDLDDLERLTFESVKAAYKNGLSVFRECASDEDIRFLAEDRLYVKKGAKARTIHGFIQLSTSEVRQLEHLETVGRICCVYDQTVKRKFDPDLTHVPSHAAIFQRSLPAETENKKNKLQKACEVLFHYMKEKSRWIDVGSFRDGLFVDLNEASLAGKYIYEPPG
;
A
#
# COMPACT_ATOMS: atom_id res chain seq x y z
N MET A 1 2.04 -1.78 -4.37
CA MET A 1 1.16 -1.72 -3.17
C MET A 1 0.48 -3.06 -3.02
N ILE A 2 0.53 -3.69 -1.85
CA ILE A 2 -0.21 -4.93 -1.57
C ILE A 2 -1.71 -4.61 -1.48
N ILE A 3 -2.55 -5.42 -2.12
CA ILE A 3 -4.02 -5.31 -2.07
C ILE A 3 -4.56 -6.30 -1.04
N LEU A 4 -5.30 -5.78 -0.06
CA LEU A 4 -6.03 -6.55 0.94
C LEU A 4 -7.53 -6.57 0.62
N PRO A 5 -8.33 -7.45 1.25
CA PRO A 5 -9.75 -7.58 0.91
C PRO A 5 -10.53 -6.29 1.17
N GLY A 6 -10.14 -5.52 2.20
CA GLY A 6 -10.76 -4.23 2.52
C GLY A 6 -10.42 -3.10 1.54
N ASP A 7 -9.50 -3.32 0.61
CA ASP A 7 -9.19 -2.35 -0.44
C ASP A 7 -10.15 -2.48 -1.63
N LEU A 8 -10.95 -3.54 -1.69
CA LEU A 8 -11.86 -3.86 -2.81
C LEU A 8 -13.33 -3.69 -2.44
N ASP A 9 -14.16 -3.34 -3.44
CA ASP A 9 -15.62 -3.42 -3.34
C ASP A 9 -16.12 -4.84 -3.67
N ASP A 10 -17.44 -5.04 -3.58
CA ASP A 10 -18.10 -6.32 -3.88
C ASP A 10 -17.92 -6.79 -5.35
N LEU A 11 -17.45 -5.91 -6.23
CA LEU A 11 -17.19 -6.18 -7.65
C LEU A 11 -15.68 -6.33 -7.94
N GLU A 12 -14.86 -6.51 -6.90
CA GLU A 12 -13.40 -6.64 -7.00
C GLU A 12 -12.70 -5.44 -7.66
N ARG A 13 -13.24 -4.25 -7.41
CA ARG A 13 -12.66 -2.98 -7.85
C ARG A 13 -11.99 -2.29 -6.68
N LEU A 14 -10.82 -1.70 -6.93
CA LEU A 14 -10.13 -0.90 -5.93
C LEU A 14 -11.02 0.26 -5.50
N THR A 15 -11.16 0.45 -4.19
CA THR A 15 -11.92 1.54 -3.59
C THR A 15 -11.03 2.76 -3.38
N PHE A 16 -11.63 3.96 -3.30
CA PHE A 16 -10.88 5.17 -2.98
C PHE A 16 -10.23 5.13 -1.60
N GLU A 17 -10.83 4.42 -0.64
CA GLU A 17 -10.29 4.28 0.71
C GLU A 17 -8.92 3.60 0.72
N SER A 18 -8.62 2.73 -0.25
CA SER A 18 -7.32 2.07 -0.40
C SER A 18 -6.15 3.05 -0.59
N VAL A 19 -6.37 4.18 -1.27
CA VAL A 19 -5.33 5.19 -1.54
C VAL A 19 -5.36 6.35 -0.54
N LYS A 20 -6.40 6.43 0.28
CA LYS A 20 -6.57 7.48 1.30
C LYS A 20 -5.45 7.48 2.34
N ALA A 21 -4.75 6.36 2.52
CA ALA A 21 -3.54 6.33 3.36
C ALA A 21 -2.47 7.34 2.88
N ALA A 22 -2.41 7.66 1.58
CA ALA A 22 -1.48 8.62 0.99
C ALA A 22 -1.60 10.05 1.58
N TYR A 23 -2.75 10.41 2.17
CA TYR A 23 -2.96 11.73 2.77
C TYR A 23 -2.17 11.95 4.06
N LYS A 24 -2.15 10.95 4.94
CA LYS A 24 -1.73 11.13 6.34
C LYS A 24 -0.54 10.25 6.72
N ASN A 25 -0.58 9.00 6.30
CA ASN A 25 0.35 7.97 6.77
C ASN A 25 1.34 7.55 5.67
N GLY A 26 1.12 8.02 4.44
CA GLY A 26 1.82 7.54 3.27
C GLY A 26 1.25 6.22 2.77
N LEU A 27 1.20 6.06 1.46
CA LEU A 27 0.86 4.80 0.82
C LEU A 27 2.10 3.90 0.80
N SER A 28 2.02 2.78 1.50
CA SER A 28 3.13 1.84 1.65
C SER A 28 3.40 1.08 0.35
N VAL A 29 4.65 1.13 -0.11
CA VAL A 29 5.13 0.40 -1.28
C VAL A 29 6.49 -0.24 -0.97
N PHE A 30 6.89 -1.20 -1.78
CA PHE A 30 8.25 -1.72 -1.80
C PHE A 30 8.86 -1.42 -3.17
N ARG A 31 10.18 -1.27 -3.21
CA ARG A 31 10.92 -1.05 -4.45
C ARG A 31 10.97 -2.32 -5.27
N GLU A 32 11.15 -2.18 -6.57
CA GLU A 32 11.36 -3.32 -7.47
C GLU A 32 12.58 -4.16 -7.06
N CYS A 33 13.63 -3.52 -6.53
CA CYS A 33 14.83 -4.18 -6.03
C CYS A 33 14.65 -4.87 -4.66
N ALA A 34 13.44 -4.86 -4.07
CA ALA A 34 13.18 -5.56 -2.82
C ALA A 34 13.46 -7.06 -2.98
N SER A 35 14.05 -7.69 -1.98
CA SER A 35 14.20 -9.15 -1.93
C SER A 35 12.86 -9.81 -1.61
N ASP A 36 12.73 -11.11 -1.88
CA ASP A 36 11.53 -11.87 -1.49
C ASP A 36 11.33 -11.85 0.02
N GLU A 37 12.44 -11.86 0.76
CA GLU A 37 12.46 -11.75 2.20
C GLU A 37 11.93 -10.40 2.69
N ASP A 38 12.38 -9.28 2.10
CA ASP A 38 11.86 -7.95 2.44
C ASP A 38 10.36 -7.84 2.16
N ILE A 39 9.93 -8.33 0.99
CA ILE A 39 8.52 -8.34 0.61
C ILE A 39 7.71 -9.20 1.56
N ARG A 40 8.24 -10.37 1.94
CA ARG A 40 7.62 -11.26 2.92
C ARG A 40 7.39 -10.52 4.23
N PHE A 41 8.39 -9.86 4.80
CA PHE A 41 8.23 -9.12 6.06
C PHE A 41 7.16 -8.03 5.97
N LEU A 42 7.13 -7.26 4.88
CA LEU A 42 6.12 -6.23 4.66
C LEU A 42 4.71 -6.80 4.51
N ALA A 43 4.59 -7.96 3.87
CA ALA A 43 3.33 -8.65 3.65
C ALA A 43 2.80 -9.31 4.94
N GLU A 44 3.67 -9.99 5.69
CA GLU A 44 3.33 -10.63 6.96
C GLU A 44 2.72 -9.62 7.94
N ASP A 45 3.35 -8.45 8.11
CA ASP A 45 2.83 -7.37 8.97
C ASP A 45 1.38 -6.94 8.64
N ARG A 46 0.93 -7.14 7.40
CA ARG A 46 -0.44 -6.84 6.94
C ARG A 46 -1.42 -7.99 7.18
N LEU A 47 -0.92 -9.22 7.20
CA LEU A 47 -1.69 -10.44 7.40
C LEU A 47 -2.07 -10.66 8.87
N TYR A 48 -1.30 -10.09 9.80
CA TYR A 48 -1.61 -10.22 11.23
C TYR A 48 -3.01 -9.71 11.60
N VAL A 49 -3.77 -10.56 12.29
CA VAL A 49 -5.10 -10.28 12.81
C VAL A 49 -5.21 -10.62 14.29
N LYS A 50 -6.08 -9.91 15.01
CA LYS A 50 -6.38 -10.21 16.41
C LYS A 50 -7.06 -11.58 16.52
N LYS A 51 -6.76 -12.34 17.57
CA LYS A 51 -7.45 -13.59 17.90
C LYS A 51 -8.98 -13.43 17.86
N GLY A 52 -9.64 -14.34 17.13
CA GLY A 52 -11.08 -14.34 16.90
C GLY A 52 -11.55 -13.57 15.66
N ALA A 53 -10.68 -12.80 14.99
CA ALA A 53 -10.98 -12.21 13.69
C ALA A 53 -10.79 -13.22 12.55
N LYS A 54 -11.44 -12.97 11.41
CA LYS A 54 -11.20 -13.74 10.18
C LYS A 54 -9.76 -13.54 9.70
N ALA A 55 -9.13 -14.61 9.22
CA ALA A 55 -7.83 -14.55 8.57
C ALA A 55 -7.87 -13.58 7.38
N ARG A 56 -6.75 -12.93 7.09
CA ARG A 56 -6.58 -12.04 5.93
C ARG A 56 -5.84 -12.77 4.82
N THR A 57 -6.15 -12.43 3.59
CA THR A 57 -5.43 -12.88 2.40
C THR A 57 -5.03 -11.68 1.57
N ILE A 58 -3.91 -11.78 0.87
CA ILE A 58 -3.48 -10.85 -0.16
C ILE A 58 -4.22 -11.21 -1.44
N HIS A 59 -4.83 -10.24 -2.11
CA HIS A 59 -5.56 -10.45 -3.37
C HIS A 59 -4.73 -10.11 -4.60
N GLY A 60 -3.60 -9.45 -4.40
CA GLY A 60 -2.68 -9.10 -5.46
C GLY A 60 -1.83 -7.91 -5.05
N PHE A 61 -1.21 -7.29 -6.04
CA PHE A 61 -0.53 -6.03 -5.82
C PHE A 61 -0.62 -5.13 -7.04
N ILE A 62 -0.49 -3.84 -6.78
CA ILE A 62 -0.45 -2.80 -7.82
C ILE A 62 1.00 -2.41 -8.05
N GLN A 63 1.46 -2.56 -9.28
CA GLN A 63 2.74 -2.05 -9.75
C GLN A 63 2.59 -0.58 -10.14
N LEU A 64 3.55 0.25 -9.71
CA LEU A 64 3.53 1.69 -9.96
C LEU A 64 4.90 2.10 -10.50
N SER A 65 4.92 2.79 -11.65
CA SER A 65 6.14 3.47 -12.06
C SER A 65 6.37 4.71 -11.22
N THR A 66 7.56 4.84 -10.64
CA THR A 66 7.94 6.04 -9.90
C THR A 66 7.99 7.27 -10.81
N SER A 67 8.34 7.11 -12.10
CA SER A 67 8.38 8.23 -13.04
C SER A 67 6.97 8.75 -13.33
N GLU A 68 6.02 7.85 -13.60
CA GLU A 68 4.62 8.20 -13.87
C GLU A 68 3.98 8.85 -12.63
N VAL A 69 4.18 8.28 -11.42
CA VAL A 69 3.66 8.86 -10.17
C VAL A 69 4.20 10.28 -9.94
N ARG A 70 5.47 10.54 -10.28
CA ARG A 70 6.10 11.87 -10.16
C ARG A 70 5.61 12.87 -11.22
N GLN A 71 5.03 12.39 -12.31
CA GLN A 71 4.43 13.20 -13.37
C GLN A 71 2.94 13.49 -13.13
N LEU A 72 2.34 12.91 -12.09
CA LEU A 72 0.98 13.28 -11.69
C LEU A 72 0.98 14.72 -11.16
N GLU A 73 0.32 15.61 -11.88
CA GLU A 73 0.28 17.06 -11.61
C GLU A 73 -1.12 17.52 -11.24
N HIS A 74 -1.19 18.57 -10.43
CA HIS A 74 -2.45 19.24 -10.15
C HIS A 74 -3.01 19.84 -11.43
N LEU A 75 -4.28 19.55 -11.73
CA LEU A 75 -4.97 20.12 -12.89
C LEU A 75 -5.07 21.66 -12.86
N GLU A 76 -4.95 22.27 -11.67
CA GLU A 76 -5.18 23.71 -11.44
C GLU A 76 -3.96 24.46 -10.86
N THR A 77 -2.88 23.77 -10.50
CA THR A 77 -1.67 24.41 -9.95
C THR A 77 -0.40 23.80 -10.54
N VAL A 78 0.63 24.62 -10.77
CA VAL A 78 1.93 24.11 -11.22
C VAL A 78 2.57 23.34 -10.07
N GLY A 79 2.52 22.01 -10.12
CA GLY A 79 3.19 21.18 -9.13
C GLY A 79 2.76 19.71 -9.11
N ARG A 80 3.71 18.86 -8.72
CA ARG A 80 3.48 17.43 -8.47
C ARG A 80 2.43 17.22 -7.39
N ILE A 81 1.60 16.20 -7.53
CA ILE A 81 0.61 15.78 -6.53
C ILE A 81 1.26 14.95 -5.43
N CYS A 82 2.19 14.07 -5.80
CA CYS A 82 2.81 13.13 -4.88
C CYS A 82 4.32 13.32 -4.77
N CYS A 83 4.86 12.97 -3.61
CA CYS A 83 6.28 12.73 -3.40
C CYS A 83 6.48 11.26 -3.03
N VAL A 84 7.56 10.66 -3.53
CA VAL A 84 7.99 9.31 -3.16
C VAL A 84 9.23 9.45 -2.31
N TYR A 85 9.17 8.95 -1.07
CA TYR A 85 10.31 8.96 -0.16
C TYR A 85 10.75 7.55 0.14
N ASP A 86 12.06 7.37 0.10
CA ASP A 86 12.73 6.19 0.60
C ASP A 86 12.61 6.17 2.12
N GLN A 87 12.15 5.04 2.65
CA GLN A 87 11.97 4.85 4.08
C GLN A 87 12.41 3.45 4.47
N THR A 88 12.75 3.29 5.74
CA THR A 88 12.84 1.96 6.34
C THR A 88 11.63 1.77 7.23
N VAL A 89 10.98 0.61 7.19
CA VAL A 89 9.87 0.33 8.10
C VAL A 89 10.27 -0.71 9.14
N LYS A 90 9.92 -0.41 10.40
CA LYS A 90 10.13 -1.32 11.53
C LYS A 90 9.18 -2.50 11.39
N ARG A 91 9.68 -3.70 11.68
CA ARG A 91 8.84 -4.91 11.72
C ARG A 91 7.94 -4.83 12.94
N LYS A 92 6.63 -4.92 12.72
CA LYS A 92 5.65 -4.64 13.77
C LYS A 92 5.67 -5.69 14.88
N PHE A 93 5.86 -6.96 14.50
CA PHE A 93 5.77 -8.09 15.43
C PHE A 93 7.13 -8.63 15.88
N ASP A 94 8.23 -8.22 15.21
CA ASP A 94 9.60 -8.60 15.56
C ASP A 94 10.50 -7.34 15.65
N PRO A 95 10.33 -6.51 16.70
CA PRO A 95 10.94 -5.18 16.77
C PRO A 95 12.47 -5.19 16.88
N ASP A 96 13.08 -6.33 17.22
CA ASP A 96 14.53 -6.51 17.37
C ASP A 96 15.22 -6.81 16.03
N LEU A 97 14.45 -7.14 14.99
CA LEU A 97 14.98 -7.37 13.66
C LEU A 97 15.22 -6.06 12.91
N THR A 98 16.17 -6.09 11.96
CA THR A 98 16.50 -4.92 11.14
C THR A 98 15.27 -4.45 10.36
N HIS A 99 15.10 -3.11 10.29
CA HIS A 99 14.07 -2.50 9.46
C HIS A 99 14.19 -2.94 8.01
N VAL A 100 13.05 -3.01 7.31
CA VAL A 100 13.04 -3.40 5.89
C VAL A 100 13.59 -2.24 5.04
N PRO A 101 14.73 -2.40 4.35
CA PRO A 101 15.43 -1.31 3.68
C PRO A 101 14.84 -0.95 2.30
N SER A 102 14.13 -1.88 1.68
CA SER A 102 13.52 -1.70 0.35
C SER A 102 12.12 -1.09 0.39
N HIS A 103 11.69 -0.58 1.55
CA HIS A 103 10.44 0.15 1.69
C HIS A 103 10.51 1.56 1.07
N ALA A 104 9.37 2.04 0.60
CA ALA A 104 9.15 3.43 0.25
C ALA A 104 7.70 3.81 0.55
N ALA A 105 7.45 5.11 0.63
CA ALA A 105 6.11 5.63 0.84
C ALA A 105 5.79 6.76 -0.13
N ILE A 106 4.58 6.70 -0.68
CA ILE A 106 4.02 7.75 -1.54
C ILE A 106 3.16 8.66 -0.66
N PHE A 107 3.53 9.92 -0.56
CA PHE A 107 2.79 10.93 0.19
C PHE A 107 2.18 11.93 -0.76
N GLN A 108 0.93 12.29 -0.52
CA GLN A 108 0.35 13.44 -1.17
C GLN A 108 0.98 14.73 -0.63
N ARG A 109 1.30 15.67 -1.52
CA ARG A 109 1.80 16.98 -1.13
C ARG A 109 0.70 17.79 -0.45
N SER A 110 1.10 18.51 0.58
CA SER A 110 0.24 19.50 1.23
C SER A 110 0.14 20.74 0.35
N LEU A 111 -1.05 21.36 0.35
CA LEU A 111 -1.27 22.67 -0.25
C LEU A 111 -0.94 23.79 0.75
N PRO A 112 -0.53 24.99 0.29
CA PRO A 112 -0.32 26.16 1.14
C PRO A 112 -1.50 26.42 2.10
N ALA A 113 -1.23 27.00 3.27
CA ALA A 113 -2.23 27.22 4.31
C ALA A 113 -3.45 28.01 3.80
N GLU A 114 -3.20 29.11 3.08
CA GLU A 114 -4.21 30.02 2.52
C GLU A 114 -4.88 29.52 1.23
N THR A 115 -4.78 28.22 0.92
CA THR A 115 -5.40 27.68 -0.29
C THR A 115 -6.91 27.58 -0.12
N GLU A 116 -7.68 28.37 -0.87
CA GLU A 116 -9.13 28.21 -0.93
C GLU A 116 -9.54 26.79 -1.33
N ASN A 117 -10.58 26.27 -0.68
CA ASN A 117 -11.11 24.93 -0.91
C ASN A 117 -10.04 23.82 -0.79
N LYS A 118 -9.04 24.00 0.07
CA LYS A 118 -7.93 23.06 0.29
C LYS A 118 -8.35 21.60 0.40
N LYS A 119 -9.39 21.31 1.19
CA LYS A 119 -9.90 19.94 1.38
C LYS A 119 -10.34 19.31 0.05
N ASN A 120 -11.12 20.04 -0.74
CA ASN A 120 -11.60 19.55 -2.04
C ASN A 120 -10.44 19.39 -3.04
N LYS A 121 -9.50 20.33 -3.08
CA LYS A 121 -8.31 20.24 -3.95
C LYS A 121 -7.41 19.07 -3.59
N LEU A 122 -7.19 18.82 -2.30
CA LEU A 122 -6.49 17.62 -1.83
C LEU A 122 -7.26 16.36 -2.23
N GLN A 123 -8.58 16.37 -2.13
CA GLN A 123 -9.40 15.23 -2.53
C GLN A 123 -9.25 14.88 -4.00
N LYS A 124 -9.45 15.86 -4.89
CA LYS A 124 -9.26 15.71 -6.33
C LYS A 124 -7.85 15.21 -6.69
N ALA A 125 -6.82 15.70 -6.01
CA ALA A 125 -5.46 15.27 -6.26
C ALA A 125 -5.25 13.78 -5.94
N CYS A 126 -5.84 13.29 -4.85
CA CYS A 126 -5.82 11.85 -4.55
C CYS A 126 -6.68 11.05 -5.53
N GLU A 127 -7.78 11.61 -6.04
CA GLU A 127 -8.59 10.97 -7.10
C GLU A 127 -7.78 10.74 -8.38
N VAL A 128 -6.85 11.63 -8.72
CA VAL A 128 -5.89 11.40 -9.81
C VAL A 128 -5.01 10.17 -9.53
N LEU A 129 -4.42 10.08 -8.33
CA LEU A 129 -3.62 8.91 -7.94
C LEU A 129 -4.46 7.63 -7.94
N PHE A 130 -5.68 7.69 -7.40
CA PHE A 130 -6.63 6.57 -7.40
C PHE A 130 -6.93 6.09 -8.82
N HIS A 131 -7.24 7.01 -9.73
CA HIS A 131 -7.55 6.68 -11.12
C HIS A 131 -6.36 6.07 -11.86
N TYR A 132 -5.16 6.56 -11.58
CA TYR A 132 -3.94 5.93 -12.06
C TYR A 132 -3.75 4.50 -11.50
N MET A 133 -4.02 4.28 -10.21
CA MET A 133 -3.83 2.97 -9.56
C MET A 133 -4.90 1.92 -9.88
N LYS A 134 -6.14 2.35 -10.14
CA LYS A 134 -7.26 1.42 -10.40
C LYS A 134 -7.18 0.75 -11.79
N GLU A 135 -6.28 1.19 -12.66
CA GLU A 135 -6.07 0.58 -13.98
C GLU A 135 -5.67 -0.90 -13.85
N LYS A 136 -6.50 -1.80 -14.36
CA LYS A 136 -6.29 -3.25 -14.22
C LYS A 136 -4.98 -3.75 -14.84
N SER A 137 -4.42 -3.06 -15.83
CA SER A 137 -3.10 -3.39 -16.42
C SER A 137 -1.94 -3.28 -15.43
N ARG A 138 -2.14 -2.58 -14.31
CA ARG A 138 -1.14 -2.40 -13.25
C ARG A 138 -1.28 -3.43 -12.12
N TRP A 139 -2.31 -4.27 -12.20
CA TRP A 139 -2.60 -5.27 -11.20
C TRP A 139 -1.89 -6.55 -11.58
N ILE A 140 -1.24 -7.14 -10.59
CA ILE A 140 -0.61 -8.44 -10.73
C ILE A 140 -1.27 -9.36 -9.73
N ASP A 141 -1.75 -10.48 -10.26
CA ASP A 141 -2.37 -11.55 -9.50
C ASP A 141 -1.36 -12.24 -8.57
N VAL A 142 -1.85 -12.76 -7.45
CA VAL A 142 -1.02 -13.41 -6.43
C VAL A 142 -0.28 -14.64 -6.96
N GLY A 143 -0.89 -15.42 -7.86
CA GLY A 143 -0.30 -16.66 -8.34
C GLY A 143 0.91 -16.45 -9.25
N SER A 144 1.00 -15.28 -9.87
CA SER A 144 2.08 -14.95 -10.83
C SER A 144 3.25 -14.21 -10.19
N PHE A 145 3.17 -13.90 -8.90
CA PHE A 145 4.16 -13.07 -8.25
C PHE A 145 5.28 -13.86 -7.60
N ARG A 146 6.51 -13.69 -8.11
CA ARG A 146 7.75 -14.22 -7.53
C ARG A 146 7.60 -15.66 -7.04
N ASP A 147 7.37 -16.56 -8.00
CA ASP A 147 7.24 -18.00 -7.78
C ASP A 147 6.19 -18.39 -6.72
N GLY A 148 5.12 -17.61 -6.59
CA GLY A 148 4.01 -17.91 -5.69
C GLY A 148 4.19 -17.40 -4.26
N LEU A 149 5.11 -16.46 -4.00
CA LEU A 149 5.38 -15.93 -2.65
C LEU A 149 4.11 -15.52 -1.88
N PHE A 150 3.13 -14.90 -2.54
CA PHE A 150 1.87 -14.50 -1.89
C PHE A 150 0.87 -15.65 -1.73
N VAL A 151 0.98 -16.71 -2.52
CA VAL A 151 0.20 -17.94 -2.34
C VAL A 151 0.61 -18.60 -1.03
N ASP A 152 1.91 -18.82 -0.83
CA ASP A 152 2.45 -19.42 0.41
C ASP A 152 2.04 -18.62 1.66
N LEU A 153 2.09 -17.29 1.56
CA LEU A 153 1.69 -16.39 2.64
C LEU A 153 0.19 -16.46 2.94
N ASN A 154 -0.65 -16.58 1.91
CA ASN A 154 -2.08 -16.76 2.08
C ASN A 154 -2.42 -18.10 2.73
N GLU A 155 -1.77 -19.18 2.30
CA GLU A 155 -1.94 -20.51 2.90
C GLU A 155 -1.55 -20.49 4.38
N ALA A 156 -0.41 -19.88 4.72
CA ALA A 156 0.03 -19.74 6.11
C ALA A 156 -0.95 -18.89 6.95
N SER A 157 -1.52 -17.85 6.37
CA SER A 157 -2.54 -17.01 7.03
C SER A 157 -3.82 -17.78 7.32
N LEU A 158 -4.31 -18.54 6.35
CA LEU A 158 -5.49 -19.39 6.50
C LEU A 158 -5.27 -20.52 7.51
N ALA A 159 -4.04 -21.01 7.64
CA ALA A 159 -3.62 -21.96 8.68
C ALA A 159 -3.48 -21.33 10.08
N GLY A 160 -3.68 -20.01 10.23
CA GLY A 160 -3.68 -19.30 11.51
C GLY A 160 -2.30 -18.83 11.99
N LYS A 161 -1.27 -18.83 11.13
CA LYS A 161 0.09 -18.38 11.49
C LYS A 161 0.13 -16.92 11.97
N TYR A 162 -0.68 -16.05 11.37
CA TYR A 162 -0.66 -14.60 11.63
C TYR A 162 -1.75 -14.16 12.61
N ILE A 163 -1.99 -14.93 13.67
CA ILE A 163 -2.93 -14.56 14.74
C ILE A 163 -2.11 -14.04 15.93
N TYR A 164 -2.44 -12.83 16.42
CA TYR A 164 -1.82 -12.27 17.62
C TYR A 164 -2.83 -12.02 18.74
N GLU A 165 -2.36 -12.12 19.98
CA GLU A 165 -3.07 -11.69 21.17
C GLU A 165 -2.54 -10.32 21.59
N PRO A 166 -3.38 -9.27 21.67
CA PRO A 166 -2.93 -8.00 22.23
C PRO A 166 -2.61 -8.18 23.73
N PRO A 167 -1.64 -7.44 24.28
CA PRO A 167 -1.41 -7.43 25.72
C PRO A 167 -2.70 -7.02 26.44
N GLY A 168 -3.04 -7.78 27.48
CA GLY A 168 -4.22 -7.56 28.32
C GLY A 168 -4.12 -6.36 29.24
#